data_AF-L1K2A5-F1
#
_entry.id   AF-L1K2A5-F1
#
_cell.length_a   1.000
_cell.length_b   1.000
_cell.length_c   1.000
_cell.angle_alpha   90.00
_cell.angle_beta   90.00
_cell.angle_gamma   90.00
#
_symmetry.space_group_name_H-M   'P 1'
#
loop_
_entity.id
_entity.type
_entity.pdbx_description
1 polymer ?
#
loop_
_entity_poly.entity_id
_entity_poly.type
_entity_poly.pdbx_seq_one_letter_code
_entity_poly.pdbx_strand_id
1 'polypeptide(L)'
;CTLCPAGKYRSSLEMARCEDCPTGTYSTDGQTACQGCTVCPAGKTSNNGCAGGASVDNDCSTCQSNTYSEEGHTSTCTACDANARSQANSTSPFDCRCIAG
;
A
#
# COMPACT_ATOMS: atom_id res chain seq x y z
N CYS A 1 -21.82 19.44 -7.71
CA CYS A 1 -21.13 18.32 -8.38
C CYS A 1 -20.83 17.28 -7.31
N THR A 2 -21.46 16.11 -7.35
CA THR A 2 -21.16 15.05 -6.36
C THR A 2 -19.91 14.33 -6.84
N LEU A 3 -18.82 14.47 -6.10
CA LEU A 3 -17.58 13.74 -6.37
C LEU A 3 -17.78 12.27 -5.99
N CYS A 4 -17.14 11.38 -6.74
CA CYS A 4 -17.18 9.97 -6.42
C CYS A 4 -16.24 9.70 -5.24
N PRO A 5 -16.71 8.97 -4.21
CA PRO A 5 -15.87 8.66 -3.06
C PRO A 5 -14.69 7.79 -3.49
N ALA A 6 -13.64 7.78 -2.66
CA ALA A 6 -12.47 6.96 -2.91
C ALA A 6 -12.82 5.47 -3.12
N GLY A 7 -12.10 4.83 -4.04
CA GLY A 7 -12.40 3.47 -4.52
C GLY A 7 -13.47 3.39 -5.62
N LYS A 8 -14.12 4.52 -5.96
CA LYS A 8 -15.02 4.63 -7.11
C LYS A 8 -14.57 5.74 -8.07
N TYR A 9 -14.87 5.60 -9.35
CA TYR A 9 -14.52 6.56 -10.40
C TYR A 9 -15.72 6.86 -11.29
N ARG A 10 -15.58 7.91 -12.10
CA ARG A 10 -16.60 8.25 -13.10
C ARG A 10 -16.04 8.92 -14.34
N SER A 11 -15.97 8.18 -15.44
CA SER A 11 -15.34 8.60 -16.70
C SER A 11 -15.97 9.87 -17.32
N SER A 12 -17.27 10.07 -17.16
CA SER A 12 -17.96 11.26 -17.68
C SER A 12 -18.87 11.91 -16.65
N LEU A 13 -19.10 13.21 -16.81
CA LEU A 13 -20.05 13.95 -15.96
C LEU A 13 -21.51 13.46 -16.16
N GLU A 14 -21.78 12.84 -17.30
CA GLU A 14 -23.08 12.27 -17.69
C GLU A 14 -23.42 10.96 -16.97
N MET A 15 -22.42 10.28 -16.39
CA MET A 15 -22.68 9.08 -15.60
C MET A 15 -23.49 9.44 -14.34
N ALA A 16 -24.64 8.81 -14.19
CA ALA A 16 -25.51 9.02 -13.04
C ALA A 16 -24.92 8.45 -11.73
N ARG A 17 -23.91 7.58 -11.82
CA ARG A 17 -23.38 6.77 -10.72
C ARG A 17 -21.86 6.65 -10.81
N CYS A 18 -21.23 6.42 -9.67
CA CYS A 18 -19.82 6.10 -9.58
C CYS A 18 -19.62 4.59 -9.72
N GLU A 19 -18.71 4.18 -10.60
CA GLU A 19 -18.34 2.79 -10.79
C GLU A 19 -17.22 2.39 -9.83
N ASP A 20 -17.23 1.15 -9.35
CA ASP A 20 -16.17 0.62 -8.50
C ASP A 20 -14.88 0.41 -9.29
N CYS A 21 -13.75 0.74 -8.69
CA CYS A 21 -12.46 0.48 -9.31
C CYS A 21 -12.17 -1.03 -9.42
N PRO A 22 -11.67 -1.50 -10.57
CA PRO A 22 -11.26 -2.89 -10.72
C PRO A 22 -10.12 -3.25 -9.76
N THR A 23 -10.01 -4.54 -9.46
CA THR A 23 -8.99 -5.06 -8.52
C THR A 23 -7.58 -4.64 -8.94
N GLY A 24 -6.77 -4.16 -7.99
CA GLY A 24 -5.43 -3.64 -8.28
C GLY A 24 -5.41 -2.20 -8.80
N THR A 25 -6.55 -1.49 -8.76
CA THR A 25 -6.63 -0.06 -9.06
C THR A 25 -7.35 0.68 -7.93
N TYR A 26 -7.09 1.97 -7.81
CA TYR A 26 -7.67 2.84 -6.78
C TYR A 26 -7.96 4.21 -7.36
N SER A 27 -8.96 4.89 -6.79
CA SER A 27 -9.40 6.22 -7.21
C SER A 27 -9.55 7.09 -5.96
N THR A 28 -9.07 8.33 -6.03
CA THR A 28 -9.31 9.33 -4.97
C THR A 28 -10.63 10.06 -5.21
N ASP A 29 -11.07 10.84 -4.21
CA ASP A 29 -12.32 11.58 -4.30
C ASP A 29 -12.37 12.45 -5.56
N GLY A 30 -13.38 12.22 -6.40
CA GLY A 30 -13.58 13.00 -7.61
C GLY A 30 -12.80 12.58 -8.85
N GLN A 31 -12.06 11.46 -8.83
CA GLN A 31 -11.38 11.03 -10.05
C GLN A 31 -12.32 10.50 -11.13
N THR A 32 -11.95 10.77 -12.36
CA THR A 32 -12.64 10.30 -13.55
C THR A 32 -12.15 8.95 -14.05
N ALA A 33 -11.05 8.43 -13.50
CA ALA A 33 -10.49 7.12 -13.82
C ALA A 33 -9.87 6.50 -12.58
N CYS A 34 -9.74 5.17 -12.55
CA CYS A 34 -8.94 4.50 -11.54
C CYS A 34 -7.47 4.55 -11.93
N GLN A 35 -6.62 4.88 -10.96
CA GLN A 35 -5.17 4.77 -11.10
C GLN A 35 -4.71 3.36 -10.75
N GLY A 36 -3.74 2.86 -11.51
CA GLY A 36 -3.09 1.59 -11.20
C GLY A 36 -2.37 1.65 -9.86
N CYS A 37 -2.58 0.63 -9.03
CA CYS A 37 -1.78 0.46 -7.82
C CYS A 37 -0.40 -0.06 -8.22
N THR A 38 0.66 0.63 -7.78
CA THR A 38 2.04 0.18 -7.98
C THR A 38 2.53 -0.47 -6.70
N VAL A 39 3.01 -1.71 -6.79
CA VAL A 39 3.56 -2.43 -5.64
C VAL A 39 4.72 -1.62 -5.06
N CYS A 40 4.69 -1.38 -3.74
CA CYS A 40 5.81 -0.72 -3.08
C CYS A 40 7.04 -1.63 -3.11
N PRO A 41 8.25 -1.07 -3.32
CA PRO A 41 9.46 -1.85 -3.24
C PRO A 41 9.60 -2.48 -1.85
N ALA A 42 10.31 -3.60 -1.78
CA ALA A 42 10.59 -4.25 -0.50
C ALA A 42 11.18 -3.25 0.51
N GLY A 43 10.80 -3.40 1.78
CA GLY A 43 11.11 -2.47 2.87
C GLY A 43 10.14 -1.30 3.00
N LYS A 44 9.14 -1.21 2.11
CA LYS A 44 8.09 -0.19 2.17
C LYS A 44 6.70 -0.80 2.02
N THR A 45 5.71 -0.11 2.57
CA THR A 45 4.28 -0.47 2.47
C THR A 45 3.43 0.76 2.24
N SER A 46 2.21 0.54 1.78
CA SER A 46 1.21 1.60 1.64
C SER A 46 -0.12 1.15 2.20
N ASN A 47 -0.78 2.07 2.90
CA ASN A 47 -2.10 1.92 3.48
C ASN A 47 -3.20 2.62 2.67
N ASN A 48 -2.91 3.05 1.43
CA ASN A 48 -3.80 3.89 0.62
C ASN A 48 -4.93 3.10 -0.07
N GLY A 49 -5.44 2.04 0.54
CA GLY A 49 -6.59 1.26 0.06
C GLY A 49 -6.31 0.33 -1.13
N CYS A 50 -5.08 0.34 -1.66
CA CYS A 50 -4.62 -0.67 -2.62
C CYS A 50 -4.31 -1.99 -1.88
N ALA A 51 -4.73 -3.10 -2.47
CA ALA A 51 -4.45 -4.43 -1.92
C ALA A 51 -2.96 -4.81 -2.09
N GLY A 52 -2.43 -5.60 -1.15
CA GLY A 52 -1.10 -6.21 -1.28
C GLY A 52 0.06 -5.23 -1.25
N GLY A 53 0.04 -4.25 -0.32
CA GLY A 53 1.20 -3.38 -0.11
C GLY A 53 1.45 -2.36 -1.23
N ALA A 54 0.55 -2.29 -2.20
CA ALA A 54 0.66 -1.34 -3.30
C ALA A 54 0.22 0.07 -2.86
N SER A 55 0.77 1.07 -3.56
CA SER A 55 0.45 2.48 -3.40
C SER A 55 -0.09 3.05 -4.69
N VAL A 56 -0.85 4.13 -4.57
CA VAL A 56 -1.07 5.04 -5.69
C VAL A 56 -0.02 6.13 -5.58
N ASP A 57 0.51 6.58 -6.72
CA ASP A 57 1.45 7.70 -6.78
C ASP A 57 2.79 7.46 -6.05
N ASN A 58 3.20 6.20 -5.88
CA ASN A 58 4.46 5.84 -5.19
C ASN A 58 4.51 6.33 -3.72
N ASP A 59 3.34 6.51 -3.09
CA ASP A 59 3.19 6.89 -1.69
C ASP A 59 3.50 5.71 -0.76
N CYS A 60 4.75 5.29 -0.75
CA CYS A 60 5.24 4.13 0.00
C CYS A 60 5.94 4.57 1.29
N SER A 61 5.35 4.19 2.42
CA SER A 61 5.92 4.37 3.76
C SER A 61 6.98 3.32 4.07
N THR A 62 8.16 3.75 4.50
CA THR A 62 9.25 2.83 4.90
C THR A 62 8.92 2.12 6.19
N CYS A 63 9.20 0.81 6.24
CA CYS A 63 9.10 0.04 7.46
C CYS A 63 10.11 0.52 8.51
N GLN A 64 9.62 0.75 9.72
CA GLN A 64 10.45 1.16 10.86
C GLN A 64 11.30 -0.02 11.35
N SER A 65 12.35 0.27 12.13
CA SER A 65 13.15 -0.78 12.79
C SER A 65 12.25 -1.74 13.58
N ASN A 66 12.63 -3.02 13.66
CA ASN A 66 11.81 -4.13 14.20
C ASN A 66 10.71 -4.63 13.24
N THR A 67 10.59 -4.04 12.05
CA THR A 67 9.64 -4.50 11.04
C THR A 67 10.29 -4.66 9.66
N TYR A 68 9.73 -5.50 8.82
CA TYR A 68 10.20 -5.78 7.46
C TYR A 68 9.02 -5.94 6.50
N SER A 69 9.27 -5.75 5.21
CA SER A 69 8.31 -6.05 4.14
C SER A 69 9.03 -6.54 2.91
N GLU A 70 8.55 -7.61 2.28
CA GLU A 70 9.10 -8.10 1.01
C GLU A 70 8.28 -7.55 -0.17
N GLU A 71 8.75 -7.75 -1.40
CA GLU A 71 8.03 -7.29 -2.59
C GLU A 71 6.67 -8.00 -2.70
N GLY A 72 5.59 -7.22 -2.81
CA GLY A 72 4.22 -7.78 -2.86
C GLY A 72 3.64 -8.23 -1.52
N HIS A 73 4.26 -7.85 -0.38
CA HIS A 73 3.69 -8.12 0.95
C HIS A 73 2.46 -7.28 1.27
N THR A 74 1.85 -7.56 2.42
CA THR A 74 0.66 -6.88 2.91
C THR A 74 0.83 -5.35 3.02
N SER A 75 -0.30 -4.63 3.10
CA SER A 75 -0.37 -3.16 3.29
C SER A 75 0.22 -2.64 4.61
N THR A 76 0.93 -3.50 5.35
CA THR A 76 1.49 -3.23 6.67
C THR A 76 2.83 -3.94 6.82
N CYS A 77 3.77 -3.30 7.51
CA CYS A 77 5.06 -3.90 7.82
C CYS A 77 4.90 -5.04 8.82
N THR A 78 5.53 -6.18 8.53
CA THR A 78 5.51 -7.35 9.39
C THR A 78 6.54 -7.19 10.50
N ALA A 79 6.15 -7.42 11.75
CA ALA A 79 7.09 -7.37 12.87
C ALA A 79 8.01 -8.59 12.87
N CYS A 80 9.27 -8.38 13.24
CA CYS A 80 10.19 -9.46 13.57
C CYS A 80 9.71 -10.23 14.81
N ASP A 81 10.12 -11.50 14.93
CA ASP A 81 9.85 -12.35 16.10
C ASP A 81 10.27 -11.71 17.43
N ALA A 82 9.70 -12.21 18.52
CA ALA A 82 9.85 -11.72 19.89
C ALA A 82 11.24 -11.97 20.51
N ASN A 83 12.30 -11.65 19.78
CA ASN A 83 13.70 -11.54 20.20
C ASN A 83 14.61 -11.09 19.04
N ALA A 84 14.02 -10.58 17.94
CA ALA A 84 14.73 -10.17 16.75
C ALA A 84 14.35 -8.74 16.34
N ARG A 85 15.32 -8.00 15.81
CA ARG A 85 15.14 -6.65 15.28
C ARG A 85 15.80 -6.52 13.92
N SER A 86 15.07 -5.90 13.00
CA SER A 86 15.56 -5.46 11.71
C SER A 86 15.86 -3.96 11.72
N GLN A 87 16.67 -3.50 10.76
CA GLN A 87 16.88 -2.08 10.51
C GLN A 87 15.64 -1.47 9.84
N ALA A 88 15.52 -0.13 9.84
CA ALA A 88 14.53 0.53 8.99
C ALA A 88 14.75 0.19 7.51
N ASN A 89 13.66 0.07 6.74
CA ASN A 89 13.67 -0.36 5.33
C ASN A 89 14.16 -1.80 5.12
N SER A 90 13.93 -2.67 6.11
CA SER A 90 14.25 -4.10 6.00
C SER A 90 13.36 -4.80 4.98
N THR A 91 13.98 -5.47 4.02
CA THR A 91 13.30 -6.03 2.83
C THR A 91 12.92 -7.50 2.99
N SER A 92 13.31 -8.15 4.09
CA SER A 92 13.20 -9.59 4.23
C SER A 92 13.19 -10.04 5.69
N PRO A 93 12.49 -11.13 6.06
CA PRO A 93 12.56 -11.70 7.40
C PRO A 93 13.98 -12.10 7.82
N PHE A 94 14.87 -12.42 6.87
CA PHE A 94 16.25 -12.79 7.16
C PHE A 94 17.10 -11.64 7.72
N ASP A 95 16.64 -10.39 7.55
CA ASP A 95 17.29 -9.20 8.08
C ASP A 95 16.85 -8.90 9.53
N CYS A 96 15.85 -9.62 10.05
CA CYS A 96 15.55 -9.68 11.48
C CYS A 96 16.67 -10.43 12.21
N ARG A 97 17.60 -9.68 12.82
CA ARG A 97 18.70 -10.26 13.60
C ARG A 97 18.31 -10.39 15.06
N CYS A 98 18.66 -11.52 15.68
CA CYS A 98 18.44 -11.72 17.11
C CYS A 98 19.19 -10.66 17.92
N ILE A 99 18.50 -10.07 18.89
CA ILE A 99 19.11 -9.15 19.85
C ILE A 99 19.81 -10.03 20.89
N ALA A 100 21.15 -10.00 20.94
CA ALA A 100 21.89 -10.63 22.03
C ALA A 100 21.61 -9.85 23.33
N GLY A 101 21.07 -10.54 24.33
CA GLY A 101 20.80 -10.00 25.66
C GLY A 101 22.06 -9.81 26.49
#